data_AF-A0A733V3H9-F1
#
_entry.id   AF-A0A733V3H9-F1
#
_cell.length_a   1.000
_cell.length_b   1.000
_cell.length_c   1.000
_cell.angle_alpha   90.00
_cell.angle_beta   90.00
_cell.angle_gamma   90.00
#
_symmetry.space_group_name_H-M   'P 1'
#
loop_
_entity.id
_entity.type
_entity.pdbx_description
1 polymer ?
#
loop_
_entity_poly.entity_id
_entity_poly.type
_entity_poly.pdbx_seq_one_letter_code
_entity_poly.pdbx_strand_id
1 'polypeptide(L)'
;MRPTYNGVYVGFVVDAGNRLVTVDHSHNSFCITTPQGNPAEITFGTLKVTSIFSRTKGKRDISAPGDNSPMLYALKGLHNLRTRRRDIGMLHASFREILPTYVNGGFQWDWIVSLPSSSPVCSRFAERVYKLTQQGVCQHNALVKITAVEVLRSVDALTIKATDKTVLKTDIFRFISTYGEEAPFQIKSIRRVKLRKHINPLTWGRVWATPPPKGILLIDDMVTSGASLVNAEAILKHRYPLARIEALTLFGSSK
;
A
#
# COMPACT_ATOMS: atom_id res chain seq x y z
N MET A 1 18.06 -12.48 -20.93
CA MET A 1 19.19 -12.04 -20.09
C MET A 1 19.43 -10.56 -20.35
N ARG A 2 19.50 -9.73 -19.30
CA ARG A 2 19.96 -8.34 -19.40
C ARG A 2 21.27 -8.20 -18.62
N PRO A 3 22.18 -7.32 -19.05
CA PRO A 3 23.59 -7.39 -18.68
C PRO A 3 23.84 -6.89 -17.27
N THR A 4 24.76 -7.56 -16.59
CA THR A 4 25.41 -7.15 -15.35
C THR A 4 26.43 -6.06 -15.65
N TYR A 5 26.28 -4.89 -15.05
CA TYR A 5 27.42 -4.00 -14.76
C TYR A 5 27.23 -3.44 -13.35
N ASN A 6 28.13 -3.86 -12.45
CA ASN A 6 28.17 -3.68 -10.98
C ASN A 6 27.01 -4.31 -10.18
N GLY A 7 26.52 -5.47 -10.66
CA GLY A 7 25.28 -6.15 -10.24
C GLY A 7 25.28 -6.83 -8.88
N VAL A 8 25.15 -6.05 -7.81
CA VAL A 8 24.64 -6.53 -6.53
C VAL A 8 23.13 -6.41 -6.55
N TYR A 9 22.43 -7.46 -6.96
CA TYR A 9 20.97 -7.47 -6.92
C TYR A 9 20.53 -7.79 -5.50
N VAL A 10 19.78 -6.90 -4.88
CA VAL A 10 19.41 -7.05 -3.48
C VAL A 10 17.93 -7.38 -3.37
N GLY A 11 17.62 -8.58 -2.91
CA GLY A 11 16.28 -9.13 -2.79
C GLY A 11 16.05 -9.73 -1.42
N PHE A 12 15.00 -10.54 -1.31
CA PHE A 12 14.62 -11.19 -0.06
C PHE A 12 14.86 -12.69 -0.12
N VAL A 13 15.43 -13.23 0.96
CA VAL A 13 15.49 -14.66 1.23
C VAL A 13 14.47 -15.00 2.30
N VAL A 14 13.76 -16.11 2.11
CA VAL A 14 12.77 -16.62 3.06
C VAL A 14 13.27 -17.95 3.60
N ASP A 15 13.66 -17.95 4.87
CA ASP A 15 13.89 -19.16 5.64
C ASP A 15 12.57 -19.58 6.28
N ALA A 16 11.88 -20.53 5.63
CA ALA A 16 10.56 -21.00 6.05
C ALA A 16 10.62 -21.72 7.42
N GLY A 17 11.71 -22.45 7.71
CA GLY A 17 11.88 -23.19 8.96
C GLY A 17 12.01 -22.25 10.15
N ASN A 18 12.78 -21.16 10.01
CA ASN A 18 12.98 -20.16 11.06
C ASN A 18 12.00 -18.98 11.01
N ARG A 19 11.02 -19.03 10.09
CA ARG A 19 10.07 -17.95 9.78
C ARG A 19 10.77 -16.59 9.61
N LEU A 20 11.92 -16.59 8.96
CA LEU A 20 12.81 -15.44 8.89
C LEU A 20 12.93 -14.92 7.46
N VAL A 21 12.80 -13.60 7.31
CA VAL A 21 13.05 -12.91 6.04
C VAL A 21 14.27 -12.01 6.19
N THR A 22 15.27 -12.19 5.33
CA THR A 22 16.50 -11.40 5.33
C THR A 22 16.71 -10.72 3.98
N VAL A 23 17.53 -9.68 3.99
CA VAL A 23 18.02 -9.02 2.78
C VAL A 23 19.26 -9.76 2.31
N ASP A 24 19.25 -10.20 1.05
CA ASP A 24 20.39 -10.88 0.41
C ASP A 24 20.78 -10.14 -0.85
N HIS A 25 22.08 -9.89 -0.96
CA HIS A 25 22.73 -9.09 -1.98
C HIS A 25 23.14 -9.88 -3.24
N SER A 26 22.89 -11.19 -3.27
CA SER A 26 23.27 -12.07 -4.38
C SER A 26 22.19 -12.20 -5.47
N HIS A 27 20.95 -11.75 -5.23
CA HIS A 27 19.84 -11.92 -6.16
C HIS A 27 18.71 -10.88 -5.98
N ASN A 28 17.83 -10.71 -6.97
CA ASN A 28 16.65 -9.85 -6.87
C ASN A 28 15.34 -10.61 -6.57
N SER A 29 15.37 -11.76 -5.90
CA SER A 29 14.13 -12.49 -5.56
C SER A 29 13.18 -11.61 -4.74
N PHE A 30 11.90 -11.58 -5.13
CA PHE A 30 10.81 -10.82 -4.52
C PHE A 30 10.91 -9.28 -4.57
N CYS A 31 12.11 -8.70 -4.63
CA CYS A 31 12.30 -7.26 -4.67
C CYS A 31 13.68 -6.88 -5.24
N ILE A 32 13.77 -5.68 -5.82
CA ILE A 32 15.01 -4.93 -6.01
C ILE A 32 15.06 -3.89 -4.89
N THR A 33 16.06 -3.95 -4.03
CA THR A 33 16.18 -3.08 -2.85
C THR A 33 17.41 -2.18 -2.89
N THR A 34 18.15 -2.18 -4.00
CA THR A 34 19.21 -1.20 -4.29
C THR A 34 18.67 0.09 -4.85
N PRO A 35 19.41 1.20 -4.75
CA PRO A 35 19.11 2.41 -5.51
C PRO A 35 19.07 2.17 -7.02
N GLN A 36 19.99 1.36 -7.54
CA GLN A 36 20.00 0.98 -8.96
C GLN A 36 18.76 0.14 -9.27
N GLY A 37 17.89 0.66 -10.14
CA GLY A 37 16.59 0.04 -10.46
C GLY A 37 15.41 0.60 -9.66
N ASN A 38 15.63 1.62 -8.83
CA ASN A 38 14.61 2.30 -8.03
C ASN A 38 14.77 3.84 -8.10
N PRO A 39 13.70 4.61 -7.84
CA PRO A 39 12.32 4.12 -7.66
C PRO A 39 11.72 3.64 -8.99
N ALA A 40 10.58 2.96 -8.94
CA ALA A 40 9.83 2.58 -10.14
C ALA A 40 8.47 3.28 -10.21
N GLU A 41 8.09 3.69 -11.40
CA GLU A 41 6.84 4.38 -11.65
C GLU A 41 5.85 3.48 -12.39
N ILE A 42 4.57 3.64 -12.04
CA ILE A 42 3.42 3.08 -12.73
C ILE A 42 2.27 4.08 -12.64
N THR A 43 1.40 4.11 -13.65
CA THR A 43 0.23 5.00 -13.67
C THR A 43 -1.04 4.16 -13.62
N PHE A 44 -1.97 4.51 -12.72
CA PHE A 44 -3.31 3.94 -12.66
C PHE A 44 -4.34 5.01 -13.01
N GLY A 45 -4.86 4.98 -14.24
CA GLY A 45 -5.70 6.06 -14.75
C GLY A 45 -4.89 7.36 -14.85
N THR A 46 -5.24 8.37 -14.05
CA THR A 46 -4.51 9.65 -13.95
C THR A 46 -3.51 9.68 -12.80
N LEU A 47 -3.59 8.71 -11.87
CA LEU A 47 -2.75 8.70 -10.68
C LEU A 47 -1.36 8.15 -11.01
N LYS A 48 -0.36 9.03 -10.90
CA LYS A 48 1.05 8.62 -10.90
C LYS A 48 1.40 7.96 -9.57
N VAL A 49 1.91 6.74 -9.62
CA VAL A 49 2.36 5.97 -8.45
C VAL A 49 3.84 5.66 -8.59
N THR A 50 4.63 6.20 -7.66
CA THR A 50 6.05 5.88 -7.53
C THR A 50 6.26 4.90 -6.39
N SER A 51 7.08 3.89 -6.58
CA SER A 51 7.40 2.88 -5.57
C SER A 51 8.88 2.97 -5.21
N ILE A 52 9.18 3.09 -3.93
CA ILE A 52 10.56 3.11 -3.44
C ILE A 52 11.27 1.82 -3.83
N PHE A 53 10.67 0.66 -3.57
CA PHE A 53 11.25 -0.62 -3.89
C PHE A 53 10.42 -1.36 -4.94
N SER A 54 11.05 -1.66 -6.07
CA SER A 54 10.47 -2.42 -7.16
C SER A 54 10.30 -3.88 -6.77
N ARG A 55 9.08 -4.39 -6.83
CA ARG A 55 8.83 -5.83 -6.61
C ARG A 55 9.11 -6.64 -7.86
N THR A 56 9.67 -7.82 -7.65
CA THR A 56 9.96 -8.83 -8.68
C THR A 56 9.27 -10.13 -8.30
N LYS A 57 9.20 -11.08 -9.24
CA LYS A 57 8.80 -12.46 -8.92
C LYS A 57 9.95 -13.19 -8.24
N GLY A 58 9.68 -13.83 -7.10
CA GLY A 58 10.59 -14.82 -6.51
C GLY A 58 10.18 -16.24 -6.92
N LYS A 59 11.07 -17.22 -6.73
CA LYS A 59 10.68 -18.63 -6.79
C LYS A 59 9.66 -18.89 -5.68
N ARG A 60 8.42 -19.20 -6.08
CA ARG A 60 7.30 -19.41 -5.17
C ARG A 60 7.20 -20.88 -4.80
N ASP A 61 7.34 -21.17 -3.52
CA ASP A 61 6.70 -22.33 -2.93
C ASP A 61 5.31 -21.90 -2.44
N ILE A 62 4.25 -22.56 -2.92
CA ILE A 62 2.85 -22.24 -2.58
C ILE A 62 2.60 -22.42 -1.08
N SER A 63 3.35 -23.31 -0.43
CA SER A 63 3.27 -23.56 1.02
C SER A 63 4.07 -22.56 1.86
N ALA A 64 4.96 -21.78 1.23
CA ALA A 64 5.81 -20.84 1.94
C ALA A 64 5.03 -19.59 2.40
N PRO A 65 5.30 -19.08 3.62
CA PRO A 65 4.65 -17.88 4.14
C PRO A 65 5.06 -16.60 3.38
N GLY A 66 4.22 -15.56 3.45
CA GLY A 66 4.58 -14.21 3.00
C GLY A 66 4.04 -13.77 1.63
N ASP A 67 3.27 -14.62 0.93
CA ASP A 67 2.48 -14.32 -0.28
C ASP A 67 3.12 -13.27 -1.23
N ASN A 68 4.22 -13.66 -1.89
CA ASN A 68 4.99 -12.85 -2.85
C ASN A 68 5.46 -11.46 -2.34
N SER A 69 5.37 -11.20 -1.03
CA SER A 69 5.86 -9.98 -0.36
C SER A 69 6.38 -10.31 1.06
N PRO A 70 7.33 -11.25 1.19
CA PRO A 70 7.70 -11.81 2.50
C PRO A 70 8.19 -10.76 3.49
N MET A 71 8.96 -9.77 3.02
CA MET A 71 9.43 -8.69 3.88
C MET A 71 8.28 -7.82 4.40
N LEU A 72 7.27 -7.51 3.57
CA LEU A 72 6.10 -6.77 4.03
C LEU A 72 5.35 -7.55 5.12
N TYR A 73 5.21 -8.87 4.96
CA TYR A 73 4.59 -9.71 5.98
C TYR A 73 5.40 -9.71 7.28
N ALA A 74 6.73 -9.81 7.20
CA ALA A 74 7.61 -9.70 8.37
C ALA A 74 7.47 -8.33 9.08
N LEU A 75 7.41 -7.23 8.32
CA LEU A 75 7.22 -5.88 8.87
C LEU A 75 5.84 -5.69 9.51
N LYS A 76 4.81 -6.39 8.99
CA LYS A 76 3.46 -6.38 9.53
C LYS A 76 3.24 -7.37 10.68
N GLY A 77 4.20 -8.25 10.97
CA GLY A 77 4.06 -9.33 11.96
C GLY A 77 3.06 -10.42 11.54
N LEU A 78 2.94 -10.68 10.23
CA LEU A 78 2.00 -11.65 9.66
C LEU A 78 2.66 -13.00 9.41
N HIS A 79 1.90 -14.08 9.50
CA HIS A 79 2.35 -15.47 9.26
C HIS A 79 3.53 -15.89 10.15
N ASN A 80 3.65 -15.29 11.34
CA ASN A 80 4.79 -15.43 12.26
C ASN A 80 6.14 -15.10 11.62
N LEU A 81 6.15 -14.39 10.49
CA LEU A 81 7.37 -13.96 9.84
C LEU A 81 8.03 -12.84 10.66
N ARG A 82 9.34 -12.91 10.75
CA ARG A 82 10.21 -11.91 11.39
C ARG A 82 11.35 -11.53 10.47
N THR A 83 11.98 -10.40 10.76
CA THR A 83 13.21 -9.96 10.10
C THR A 83 14.19 -9.44 11.16
N ARG A 84 15.48 -9.29 10.82
CA ARG A 84 16.49 -8.81 11.77
C ARG A 84 16.61 -7.30 11.66
N ARG A 85 17.05 -6.65 12.75
CA ARG A 85 17.28 -5.20 12.78
C ARG A 85 18.27 -4.75 11.70
N ARG A 86 19.30 -5.55 11.43
CA ARG A 86 20.29 -5.27 10.37
C ARG A 86 19.65 -5.20 8.98
N ASP A 87 18.72 -6.11 8.68
CA ASP A 87 18.03 -6.17 7.39
C ASP A 87 17.14 -4.93 7.19
N ILE A 88 16.46 -4.50 8.25
CA ILE A 88 15.72 -3.22 8.27
C ILE A 88 16.69 -2.04 8.06
N GLY A 89 17.86 -2.07 8.70
CA GLY A 89 18.90 -1.04 8.54
C GLY A 89 19.39 -0.93 7.10
N MET A 90 19.55 -2.05 6.41
CA MET A 90 19.95 -2.09 4.99
C MET A 90 18.88 -1.48 4.08
N LEU A 91 17.61 -1.86 4.27
CA LEU A 91 16.49 -1.22 3.56
C LEU A 91 16.42 0.28 3.86
N HIS A 92 16.70 0.66 5.11
CA HIS A 92 16.68 2.05 5.52
C HIS A 92 17.77 2.88 4.83
N ALA A 93 18.98 2.33 4.68
CA ALA A 93 20.06 2.94 3.92
C ALA A 93 19.67 3.14 2.45
N SER A 94 19.20 2.09 1.76
CA SER A 94 18.75 2.20 0.38
C SER A 94 17.62 3.22 0.21
N PHE A 95 16.66 3.24 1.13
CA PHE A 95 15.55 4.20 1.09
C PHE A 95 16.04 5.67 1.14
N ARG A 96 17.08 5.97 1.94
CA ARG A 96 17.66 7.32 2.01
C ARG A 96 18.31 7.75 0.68
N GLU A 97 18.80 6.80 -0.10
CA GLU A 97 19.40 7.06 -1.40
C GLU A 97 18.35 7.14 -2.53
N ILE A 98 17.25 6.38 -2.41
CA ILE A 98 16.19 6.32 -3.41
C ILE A 98 15.23 7.51 -3.32
N LEU A 99 14.81 7.89 -2.10
CA LEU A 99 13.80 8.94 -1.90
C LEU A 99 14.17 10.28 -2.56
N PRO A 100 15.42 10.78 -2.49
CA PRO A 100 15.80 12.03 -3.15
C PRO A 100 15.51 12.04 -4.65
N THR A 101 15.66 10.91 -5.35
CA THR A 101 15.33 10.81 -6.77
C THR A 101 13.85 11.09 -7.04
N TYR A 102 12.95 10.63 -6.16
CA TYR A 102 11.52 10.95 -6.25
C TYR A 102 11.26 12.44 -5.98
N VAL A 103 11.84 12.98 -4.90
CA VAL A 103 11.65 14.38 -4.48
C VAL A 103 12.15 15.35 -5.58
N ASN A 104 13.31 15.05 -6.17
CA ASN A 104 13.89 15.83 -7.25
C ASN A 104 13.10 15.74 -8.57
N GLY A 105 12.11 14.84 -8.66
CA GLY A 105 11.16 14.76 -9.77
C GLY A 105 10.16 15.93 -9.83
N GLY A 106 10.18 16.83 -8.84
CA GLY A 106 9.50 18.13 -8.92
C GLY A 106 8.04 18.15 -8.46
N PHE A 107 7.48 17.01 -8.02
CA PHE A 107 6.19 17.03 -7.35
C PHE A 107 6.34 17.65 -5.96
N GLN A 108 5.48 18.63 -5.65
CA GLN A 108 5.43 19.29 -4.36
C GLN A 108 4.06 19.01 -3.72
N TRP A 109 4.06 18.73 -2.42
CA TRP A 109 2.85 18.47 -1.65
C TRP A 109 2.79 19.29 -0.37
N ASP A 110 1.57 19.62 0.02
CA ASP A 110 1.25 20.27 1.29
C ASP A 110 0.74 19.23 2.29
N TRP A 111 0.13 18.15 1.81
CA TRP A 111 -0.41 17.08 2.64
C TRP A 111 0.23 15.73 2.32
N ILE A 112 0.49 14.95 3.37
CA ILE A 112 0.83 13.53 3.28
C ILE A 112 -0.36 12.74 3.84
N VAL A 113 -1.01 11.95 2.99
CA VAL A 113 -2.20 11.17 3.35
C VAL A 113 -1.87 9.69 3.23
N SER A 114 -1.72 9.01 4.36
CA SER A 114 -1.53 7.56 4.40
C SER A 114 -2.85 6.81 4.26
N LEU A 115 -2.88 5.77 3.44
CA LEU A 115 -4.01 4.86 3.37
C LEU A 115 -4.18 4.12 4.72
N PRO A 116 -5.43 3.96 5.21
CA PRO A 116 -5.68 3.29 6.47
C PRO A 116 -5.35 1.79 6.35
N SER A 117 -4.43 1.34 7.18
CA SER A 117 -3.95 -0.04 7.23
C SER A 117 -4.14 -0.62 8.62
N SER A 118 -4.29 -1.94 8.72
CA SER A 118 -4.33 -2.64 10.02
C SER A 118 -2.95 -2.79 10.66
N SER A 119 -1.91 -2.30 9.98
CA SER A 119 -0.53 -2.35 10.44
C SER A 119 0.08 -0.94 10.40
N PRO A 120 0.99 -0.60 11.34
CA PRO A 120 1.64 0.71 11.36
C PRO A 120 2.67 0.91 10.25
N VAL A 121 2.93 -0.07 9.36
CA VAL A 121 3.93 0.06 8.29
C VAL A 121 3.66 1.27 7.40
N CYS A 122 2.41 1.47 6.97
CA CYS A 122 2.02 2.58 6.10
C CYS A 122 2.22 3.94 6.78
N SER A 123 1.74 4.12 8.02
CA SER A 123 1.90 5.38 8.75
C SER A 123 3.36 5.66 9.12
N ARG A 124 4.14 4.64 9.53
CA ARG A 124 5.59 4.77 9.76
C ARG A 124 6.35 5.15 8.50
N PHE A 125 5.91 4.65 7.34
CA PHE A 125 6.50 5.02 6.06
C PHE A 125 6.23 6.49 5.74
N ALA A 126 4.98 6.95 5.86
CA ALA A 126 4.61 8.36 5.70
C ALA A 126 5.41 9.28 6.64
N GLU A 127 5.52 8.93 7.92
CA GLU A 127 6.33 9.64 8.91
C GLU A 127 7.81 9.69 8.53
N ARG A 128 8.33 8.62 7.92
CA ARG A 128 9.72 8.58 7.50
C ARG A 128 9.98 9.46 6.27
N VAL A 129 9.03 9.52 5.34
CA VAL A 129 9.06 10.46 4.21
C VAL A 129 9.06 11.89 4.75
N TYR A 130 8.09 12.24 5.61
CA TYR A 130 8.03 13.55 6.25
C TYR A 130 9.33 13.92 6.95
N LYS A 131 9.91 13.03 7.76
CA LYS A 131 11.16 13.30 8.48
C LYS A 131 12.35 13.59 7.55
N LEU A 132 12.41 12.98 6.37
CA LEU A 132 13.51 13.19 5.43
C LEU A 132 13.30 14.39 4.50
N THR A 133 12.05 14.74 4.19
CA THR A 133 11.74 15.84 3.26
C THR A 133 11.38 17.14 3.96
N GLN A 134 10.90 17.07 5.21
CA GLN A 134 10.29 18.18 5.96
C GLN A 134 9.17 18.88 5.17
N GLN A 135 8.52 18.16 4.26
CA GLN A 135 7.53 18.71 3.33
C GLN A 135 6.12 18.28 3.68
N GLY A 136 5.23 19.27 3.79
CA GLY A 136 3.81 19.09 4.03
C GLY A 136 3.48 18.68 5.47
N VAL A 137 2.21 18.31 5.70
CA VAL A 137 1.68 17.89 7.00
C VAL A 137 1.04 16.50 6.88
N CYS A 138 1.36 15.61 7.82
CA CYS A 138 0.75 14.28 7.90
C CYS A 138 -0.73 14.38 8.31
N GLN A 139 -1.63 13.95 7.41
CA GLN A 139 -3.07 13.89 7.61
C GLN A 139 -3.53 12.42 7.67
N HIS A 140 -2.99 11.65 8.63
CA HIS A 140 -3.20 10.19 8.72
C HIS A 140 -4.66 9.74 8.80
N ASN A 141 -5.55 10.61 9.30
CA ASN A 141 -6.97 10.31 9.48
C ASN A 141 -7.84 10.89 8.36
N ALA A 142 -7.27 11.50 7.31
CA ALA A 142 -8.03 12.06 6.20
C ALA A 142 -8.85 11.00 5.47
N LEU A 143 -8.33 9.77 5.43
CA LEU A 143 -9.00 8.61 4.89
C LEU A 143 -9.11 7.55 5.99
N VAL A 144 -10.31 7.02 6.17
CA VAL A 144 -10.59 5.93 7.10
C VAL A 144 -11.25 4.79 6.35
N LYS A 145 -11.18 3.58 6.92
CA LYS A 145 -11.94 2.47 6.39
C LYS A 145 -13.42 2.69 6.71
N ILE A 146 -14.26 2.40 5.73
CA ILE A 146 -15.70 2.29 5.93
C ILE A 146 -16.01 1.13 6.90
N THR A 147 -17.01 1.29 7.76
CA THR A 147 -17.50 0.25 8.67
C THR A 147 -18.30 -0.81 7.91
N ALA A 148 -18.50 -1.99 8.50
CA ALA A 148 -19.26 -3.05 7.86
C ALA A 148 -20.74 -2.65 7.62
N VAL A 149 -21.35 -1.92 8.55
CA VAL A 149 -22.72 -1.41 8.41
C VAL A 149 -22.84 -0.35 7.31
N GLU A 150 -21.85 0.53 7.16
CA GLU A 150 -21.83 1.51 6.06
C GLU A 150 -21.66 0.83 4.69
N VAL A 151 -20.83 -0.23 4.60
CA VAL A 151 -20.74 -1.04 3.37
C VAL A 151 -22.09 -1.66 3.04
N LEU A 152 -22.79 -2.24 4.04
CA LEU A 152 -24.10 -2.83 3.82
C LEU A 152 -25.09 -1.82 3.22
N ARG A 153 -25.15 -0.60 3.78
CA ARG A 153 -25.97 0.51 3.23
C ARG A 153 -25.55 0.89 1.81
N SER A 154 -24.25 0.93 1.53
CA SER A 154 -23.76 1.25 0.19
C SER A 154 -24.17 0.22 -0.86
N VAL A 155 -24.25 -1.07 -0.49
CA VAL A 155 -24.66 -2.16 -1.40
C VAL A 155 -26.12 -2.03 -1.84
N ASP A 156 -26.98 -1.51 -0.97
CA ASP A 156 -28.39 -1.26 -1.31
C ASP A 156 -28.53 -0.25 -2.45
N ALA A 157 -27.72 0.80 -2.45
CA ALA A 157 -27.71 1.85 -3.46
C ALA A 157 -27.05 1.45 -4.80
N LEU A 158 -26.37 0.30 -4.87
CA LEU A 158 -25.68 -0.11 -6.10
C LEU A 158 -26.65 -0.43 -7.25
N THR A 159 -26.31 -0.03 -8.47
CA THR A 159 -27.05 -0.44 -9.67
C THR A 159 -26.41 -1.68 -10.29
N ILE A 160 -26.57 -2.83 -9.63
CA ILE A 160 -26.05 -4.15 -10.07
C ILE A 160 -27.13 -5.23 -9.97
N LYS A 161 -26.86 -6.42 -10.53
CA LYS A 161 -27.77 -7.57 -10.47
C LYS A 161 -28.17 -7.89 -9.03
N ALA A 162 -29.46 -8.15 -8.81
CA ALA A 162 -29.99 -8.50 -7.48
C ALA A 162 -29.25 -9.70 -6.85
N THR A 163 -28.90 -10.70 -7.67
CA THR A 163 -28.12 -11.87 -7.23
C THR A 163 -26.71 -11.50 -6.73
N ASP A 164 -26.06 -10.53 -7.37
CA ASP A 164 -24.75 -10.05 -6.91
C ASP A 164 -24.88 -9.22 -5.62
N LYS A 165 -25.95 -8.42 -5.47
CA LYS A 165 -26.25 -7.74 -4.19
C LYS A 165 -26.42 -8.75 -3.05
N THR A 166 -27.22 -9.81 -3.27
CA THR A 166 -27.45 -10.86 -2.26
C THR A 166 -26.13 -11.50 -1.84
N VAL A 167 -25.25 -11.81 -2.79
CA VAL A 167 -23.93 -12.39 -2.47
C VAL A 167 -23.06 -11.43 -1.65
N LEU A 168 -23.01 -10.16 -2.03
CA LEU A 168 -22.28 -9.14 -1.26
C LEU A 168 -22.82 -9.05 0.17
N LYS A 169 -24.13 -8.92 0.33
CA LYS A 169 -24.79 -8.86 1.65
C LYS A 169 -24.46 -10.08 2.50
N THR A 170 -24.52 -11.29 1.94
CA THR A 170 -24.18 -12.52 2.66
C THR A 170 -22.74 -12.51 3.17
N ASP A 171 -21.77 -12.07 2.37
CA ASP A 171 -20.37 -11.96 2.80
C ASP A 171 -20.19 -10.88 3.87
N ILE A 172 -20.92 -9.76 3.77
CA ILE A 172 -20.90 -8.66 4.76
C ILE A 172 -21.54 -9.10 6.08
N PHE A 173 -22.69 -9.76 6.07
CA PHE A 173 -23.33 -10.28 7.28
C PHE A 173 -22.45 -11.29 8.01
N ARG A 174 -21.74 -12.15 7.26
CA ARG A 174 -20.76 -13.06 7.86
C ARG A 174 -19.63 -12.30 8.55
N PHE A 175 -19.13 -11.25 7.93
CA PHE A 175 -18.11 -10.38 8.52
C PHE A 175 -18.63 -9.71 9.81
N ILE A 176 -19.83 -9.11 9.76
CA ILE A 176 -20.49 -8.48 10.91
C ILE A 176 -20.67 -9.47 12.06
N SER A 177 -21.13 -10.69 11.78
CA SER A 177 -21.28 -11.73 12.81
C SER A 177 -19.97 -12.11 13.49
N THR A 178 -18.82 -11.94 12.83
CA THR A 178 -17.50 -12.29 13.38
C THR A 178 -16.83 -11.12 14.08
N TYR A 179 -16.99 -9.89 13.56
CA TYR A 179 -16.19 -8.73 13.98
C TYR A 179 -17.02 -7.55 14.53
N GLY A 180 -18.34 -7.56 14.34
CA GLY A 180 -19.25 -6.47 14.70
C GLY A 180 -19.58 -5.52 13.54
N GLU A 181 -20.63 -4.72 13.71
CA GLU A 181 -21.15 -3.77 12.70
C GLU A 181 -20.20 -2.60 12.45
N GLU A 182 -19.59 -2.07 13.51
CA GLU A 182 -18.68 -0.93 13.48
C GLU A 182 -17.23 -1.31 13.12
N ALA A 183 -16.98 -2.60 12.87
CA ALA A 183 -15.63 -3.06 12.55
C ALA A 183 -15.16 -2.49 11.19
N PRO A 184 -13.89 -2.00 11.10
CA PRO A 184 -13.32 -1.55 9.84
C PRO A 184 -13.37 -2.64 8.77
N PHE A 185 -14.14 -2.40 7.72
CA PHE A 185 -14.45 -3.43 6.73
C PHE A 185 -13.18 -3.89 5.99
N GLN A 186 -13.04 -5.20 5.84
CA GLN A 186 -11.92 -5.79 5.11
C GLN A 186 -12.41 -6.29 3.75
N ILE A 187 -12.06 -5.62 2.65
CA ILE A 187 -12.52 -6.00 1.30
C ILE A 187 -12.22 -7.46 0.91
N LYS A 188 -11.22 -8.08 1.55
CA LYS A 188 -10.89 -9.50 1.36
C LYS A 188 -11.95 -10.45 1.91
N SER A 189 -12.84 -9.99 2.80
CA SER A 189 -14.00 -10.76 3.30
C SER A 189 -15.00 -11.10 2.20
N ILE A 190 -15.07 -10.27 1.15
CA ILE A 190 -15.82 -10.57 -0.07
C ILE A 190 -15.07 -11.66 -0.83
N ARG A 191 -15.66 -12.86 -0.86
CA ARG A 191 -15.03 -14.07 -1.42
C ARG A 191 -14.93 -13.99 -2.94
N ARG A 192 -15.96 -13.43 -3.59
CA ARG A 192 -15.97 -13.26 -5.05
C ARG A 192 -15.17 -12.03 -5.45
N VAL A 193 -13.93 -12.24 -5.88
CA VAL A 193 -13.00 -11.16 -6.28
C VAL A 193 -13.61 -10.18 -7.28
N LYS A 194 -14.37 -10.68 -8.27
CA LYS A 194 -15.03 -9.84 -9.29
C LYS A 194 -16.05 -8.84 -8.73
N LEU A 195 -16.59 -9.08 -7.54
CA LEU A 195 -17.57 -8.20 -6.90
C LEU A 195 -16.92 -7.11 -6.04
N ARG A 196 -15.64 -7.26 -5.66
CA ARG A 196 -14.91 -6.28 -4.83
C ARG A 196 -14.85 -4.90 -5.48
N LYS A 197 -14.88 -4.82 -6.82
CA LYS A 197 -14.90 -3.57 -7.57
C LYS A 197 -16.11 -2.67 -7.30
N HIS A 198 -17.18 -3.23 -6.73
CA HIS A 198 -18.40 -2.48 -6.42
C HIS A 198 -18.36 -1.82 -5.03
N ILE A 199 -17.35 -2.13 -4.21
CA ILE A 199 -17.22 -1.60 -2.86
C ILE A 199 -15.97 -0.74 -2.80
N ASN A 200 -16.13 0.53 -2.42
CA ASN A 200 -15.02 1.36 -2.00
C ASN A 200 -14.77 1.12 -0.50
N PRO A 201 -13.63 0.53 -0.09
CA PRO A 201 -13.35 0.25 1.31
C PRO A 201 -12.88 1.48 2.10
N LEU A 202 -12.86 2.65 1.48
CA LEU A 202 -12.38 3.91 2.06
C LEU A 202 -13.50 4.96 2.06
N THR A 203 -13.46 5.83 3.06
CA THR A 203 -14.30 7.02 3.14
C THR A 203 -13.50 8.20 3.70
N TRP A 204 -14.05 9.40 3.58
CA TRP A 204 -13.47 10.59 4.16
C TRP A 204 -13.52 10.52 5.68
N GLY A 205 -12.40 10.85 6.33
CA GLY A 205 -12.28 10.89 7.77
C GLY A 205 -12.17 12.32 8.30
N ARG A 206 -11.14 12.57 9.12
CA ARG A 206 -10.88 13.85 9.77
C ARG A 206 -9.50 14.37 9.40
N VAL A 207 -9.42 15.68 9.24
CA VAL A 207 -8.15 16.39 9.00
C VAL A 207 -7.94 17.45 10.06
N TRP A 208 -6.67 17.74 10.32
CA TRP A 208 -6.28 18.90 11.10
C TRP A 208 -6.61 20.19 10.35
N ALA A 209 -6.84 21.27 11.10
CA ALA A 209 -7.10 22.59 10.52
C ALA A 209 -5.84 23.10 9.80
N THR A 210 -5.86 23.02 8.48
CA THR A 210 -4.83 23.58 7.58
C THR A 210 -5.52 24.24 6.39
N PRO A 211 -4.83 25.12 5.64
CA PRO A 211 -5.31 25.58 4.35
C PRO A 211 -5.63 24.40 3.40
N PRO A 212 -6.55 24.58 2.43
CA PRO A 212 -6.78 23.59 1.40
C PRO A 212 -5.49 23.24 0.65
N PRO A 213 -5.17 21.94 0.47
CA PRO A 213 -3.93 21.53 -0.17
C PRO A 213 -3.95 21.81 -1.68
N LYS A 214 -2.81 22.25 -2.23
CA LYS A 214 -2.57 22.29 -3.67
C LYS A 214 -1.94 20.99 -4.16
N GLY A 215 -1.13 20.34 -3.33
CA GLY A 215 -0.54 19.03 -3.60
C GLY A 215 -0.81 18.03 -2.48
N ILE A 216 -1.18 16.81 -2.83
CA ILE A 216 -1.40 15.71 -1.88
C ILE A 216 -0.54 14.51 -2.28
N LEU A 217 0.31 14.07 -1.35
CA LEU A 217 1.05 12.82 -1.47
C LEU A 217 0.29 11.69 -0.78
N LEU A 218 -0.27 10.77 -1.58
CA LEU A 218 -0.86 9.53 -1.09
C LEU A 218 0.23 8.53 -0.72
N ILE A 219 0.15 7.91 0.47
CA ILE A 219 1.11 6.91 0.93
C ILE A 219 0.41 5.56 1.11
N ASP A 220 1.02 4.50 0.58
CA ASP A 220 0.62 3.11 0.87
C ASP A 220 1.84 2.22 1.12
N ASP A 221 1.65 1.09 1.78
CA ASP A 221 2.72 0.13 2.02
C ASP A 221 3.05 -0.69 0.76
N MET A 222 2.06 -0.97 -0.09
CA MET A 222 2.28 -1.71 -1.33
C MET A 222 1.17 -1.49 -2.35
N VAL A 223 1.54 -1.38 -3.63
CA VAL A 223 0.58 -1.37 -4.73
C VAL A 223 0.57 -2.70 -5.49
N THR A 224 -0.63 -3.18 -5.84
CA THR A 224 -0.83 -4.32 -6.76
C THR A 224 -1.70 -3.93 -7.96
N SER A 225 -3.02 -3.87 -7.77
CA SER A 225 -3.97 -3.43 -8.81
C SER A 225 -4.23 -1.92 -8.81
N GLY A 226 -3.73 -1.18 -7.83
CA GLY A 226 -3.95 0.27 -7.68
C GLY A 226 -5.34 0.67 -7.16
N ALA A 227 -6.28 -0.27 -7.00
CA ALA A 227 -7.68 0.05 -6.69
C ALA A 227 -7.86 0.91 -5.41
N SER A 228 -7.14 0.62 -4.32
CA SER A 228 -7.21 1.40 -3.09
C SER A 228 -6.71 2.84 -3.29
N LEU A 229 -5.63 3.02 -4.05
CA LEU A 229 -5.05 4.33 -4.34
C LEU A 229 -5.96 5.16 -5.23
N VAL A 230 -6.56 4.56 -6.27
CA VAL A 230 -7.52 5.23 -7.16
C VAL A 230 -8.78 5.64 -6.39
N ASN A 231 -9.29 4.77 -5.52
CA ASN A 231 -10.42 5.11 -4.66
C ASN A 231 -10.09 6.26 -3.68
N ALA A 232 -8.88 6.25 -3.11
CA ALA A 232 -8.40 7.33 -2.25
C ALA A 232 -8.29 8.66 -3.01
N GLU A 233 -7.71 8.64 -4.22
CA GLU A 233 -7.64 9.79 -5.11
C GLU A 233 -9.04 10.35 -5.41
N ALA A 234 -10.01 9.49 -5.74
CA ALA A 234 -11.37 9.92 -6.03
C ALA A 234 -12.04 10.64 -4.84
N ILE A 235 -11.87 10.11 -3.62
CA ILE A 235 -12.38 10.75 -2.40
C ILE A 235 -11.73 12.12 -2.19
N LEU A 236 -10.40 12.20 -2.35
CA LEU A 236 -9.65 13.45 -2.17
C LEU A 236 -10.00 14.48 -3.25
N LYS A 237 -10.13 14.07 -4.51
CA LYS A 237 -10.54 14.93 -5.62
C LYS A 237 -11.97 15.44 -5.49
N HIS A 238 -12.88 14.64 -4.95
CA HIS A 238 -14.23 15.10 -4.66
C HIS A 238 -14.22 16.30 -3.68
N ARG A 239 -13.31 16.30 -2.70
CA ARG A 239 -13.20 17.36 -1.70
C ARG A 239 -12.29 18.53 -2.14
N TYR A 240 -11.21 18.22 -2.86
CA TYR A 240 -10.21 19.17 -3.35
C TYR A 240 -9.98 18.97 -4.86
N PRO A 241 -10.91 19.42 -5.72
CA PRO A 241 -10.87 19.13 -7.16
C PRO A 241 -9.58 19.61 -7.85
N LEU A 242 -9.04 20.73 -7.38
CA LEU A 242 -7.85 21.39 -7.95
C LEU A 242 -6.53 20.84 -7.41
N ALA A 243 -6.54 20.01 -6.36
CA ALA A 243 -5.31 19.50 -5.77
C ALA A 243 -4.62 18.50 -6.72
N ARG A 244 -3.33 18.65 -7.00
CA ARG A 244 -2.54 17.63 -7.69
C ARG A 244 -2.27 16.48 -6.73
N ILE A 245 -2.49 15.24 -7.17
CA ILE A 245 -2.32 14.05 -6.34
C ILE A 245 -1.32 13.13 -7.02
N GLU A 246 -0.30 12.71 -6.28
CA GLU A 246 0.57 11.59 -6.64
C GLU A 246 0.62 10.61 -5.48
N ALA A 247 0.99 9.36 -5.77
CA ALA A 247 1.16 8.35 -4.74
C ALA A 247 2.61 7.90 -4.65
N LEU A 248 3.06 7.64 -3.43
CA LEU A 248 4.33 7.02 -3.13
C LEU A 248 4.08 5.76 -2.28
N THR A 249 4.61 4.63 -2.73
CA THR A 249 4.48 3.36 -2.02
C THR A 249 5.83 2.80 -1.61
N LEU A 250 5.85 2.03 -0.51
CA LEU A 250 7.08 1.38 -0.07
C LEU A 250 7.47 0.26 -1.04
N PHE A 251 6.51 -0.57 -1.45
CA PHE A 251 6.71 -1.67 -2.39
C PHE A 251 5.81 -1.58 -3.62
N GLY A 252 6.40 -1.76 -4.81
CA GLY A 252 5.67 -1.73 -6.08
C GLY A 252 4.84 -2.97 -6.38
N SER A 253 4.20 -2.99 -7.54
CA SER A 253 3.59 -4.19 -8.09
C SER A 253 4.66 -5.12 -8.66
N SER A 254 4.49 -6.44 -8.51
CA SER A 254 5.44 -7.41 -9.08
C SER A 254 5.37 -7.37 -10.61
N LYS A 255 6.51 -7.10 -11.26
CA LYS A 255 6.70 -7.28 -12.69
C LYS A 255 7.11 -8.73 -13.00
#